data_AF-A0AAW5EN20-F1
#
_entry.id   AF-A0AAW5EN20-F1
#
_cell.length_a   1.000
_cell.length_b   1.000
_cell.length_c   1.000
_cell.angle_alpha   90.00
_cell.angle_beta   90.00
_cell.angle_gamma   90.00
#
_symmetry.space_group_name_H-M   'P 1'
#
loop_
_entity.id
_entity.type
_entity.pdbx_description
1 polymer ?
#
loop_
_entity_poly.entity_id
_entity_poly.type
_entity_poly.pdbx_seq_one_letter_code
_entity_poly.pdbx_strand_id
1 'polypeptide(L)'
;MKNSIGITIPDFITQAFPLLNEATYVREFASFITLYPDAVYYLFQTTTGQSLILIAIDYPDPMDESQQVKKISGGFEFEFTYLIKPYANDQHLRICPNDEVEELFFVSDPNGRCHYYLAAVKQKRSW
;
A
#
# COMPACT_ATOMS: atom_id res chain seq x y z
N MET A 1 25.63 0.17 12.31
CA MET A 1 25.45 -0.75 11.18
C MET A 1 24.02 -0.57 10.66
N LYS A 2 23.80 -0.36 9.36
CA LYS A 2 22.45 -0.42 8.80
C LYS A 2 22.14 -1.89 8.52
N ASN A 3 21.34 -2.53 9.36
CA ASN A 3 20.71 -3.81 9.01
C ASN A 3 19.55 -3.50 8.05
N SER A 4 19.88 -3.19 6.79
CA SER A 4 18.88 -3.15 5.71
C SER A 4 18.46 -4.58 5.42
N ILE A 5 17.38 -5.02 6.05
CA ILE A 5 16.61 -6.18 5.59
C ILE A 5 16.14 -5.80 4.18
N GLY A 6 16.72 -6.42 3.14
CA GLY A 6 16.30 -6.18 1.76
C GLY A 6 15.15 -7.13 1.43
N ILE A 7 13.95 -6.59 1.26
CA ILE A 7 12.87 -7.34 0.63
C ILE A 7 13.09 -7.36 -0.89
N THR A 8 12.92 -8.52 -1.52
CA THR A 8 12.85 -8.62 -2.98
C THR A 8 11.39 -8.48 -3.38
N ILE A 9 11.04 -7.37 -4.03
CA ILE A 9 9.69 -7.15 -4.55
C ILE A 9 9.58 -7.80 -5.94
N PRO A 10 8.57 -8.66 -6.19
CA PRO A 10 8.35 -9.27 -7.50
C PRO A 10 8.25 -8.27 -8.65
N ASP A 11 8.83 -8.64 -9.80
CA ASP A 11 8.94 -7.76 -10.98
C ASP A 11 7.59 -7.18 -11.45
N PHE A 12 6.50 -7.94 -11.36
CA PHE A 12 5.16 -7.47 -11.76
C PHE A 12 4.68 -6.29 -10.91
N ILE A 13 5.05 -6.25 -9.62
CA ILE A 13 4.73 -5.14 -8.71
C ILE A 13 5.58 -3.92 -9.05
N THR A 14 6.88 -4.09 -9.35
CA THR A 14 7.74 -2.96 -9.76
C THR A 14 7.44 -2.45 -11.17
N GLN A 15 6.85 -3.28 -12.05
CA GLN A 15 6.32 -2.86 -13.35
C GLN A 15 5.00 -2.08 -13.19
N ALA A 16 4.11 -2.53 -12.30
CA ALA A 16 2.89 -1.80 -11.95
C ALA A 16 3.21 -0.48 -11.22
N PHE A 17 4.21 -0.48 -10.35
CA PHE A 17 4.59 0.63 -9.48
C PHE A 17 6.10 0.96 -9.56
N PRO A 18 6.58 1.60 -10.64
CA PRO A 18 8.01 1.90 -10.81
C PRO A 18 8.61 2.79 -9.72
N LEU A 19 7.77 3.54 -8.99
CA LEU A 19 8.16 4.32 -7.81
C LEU A 19 8.87 3.49 -6.73
N LEU A 20 8.61 2.18 -6.66
CA LEU A 20 9.27 1.28 -5.71
C LEU A 20 10.73 0.99 -6.08
N ASN A 21 11.14 1.14 -7.35
CA ASN A 21 12.54 0.93 -7.77
C ASN A 21 13.49 1.98 -7.19
N GLU A 22 12.98 3.18 -6.90
CA GLU A 22 13.73 4.30 -6.31
C GLU A 22 13.49 4.43 -4.80
N ALA A 23 12.69 3.55 -4.20
CA ALA A 23 12.31 3.61 -2.79
C ALA A 23 13.07 2.58 -1.95
N THR A 24 13.57 3.02 -0.79
CA THR A 24 14.23 2.14 0.18
C THR A 24 13.18 1.50 1.08
N TYR A 25 13.11 0.17 1.12
CA TYR A 25 12.30 -0.56 2.10
C TYR A 25 12.77 -0.25 3.54
N VAL A 26 11.80 -0.08 4.44
CA VAL A 26 12.03 0.31 5.84
C VAL A 26 11.66 -0.83 6.79
N ARG A 27 10.42 -1.32 6.73
CA ARG A 27 9.90 -2.42 7.56
C ARG A 27 8.63 -3.01 6.96
N GLU A 28 8.30 -4.23 7.38
CA GLU A 28 6.97 -4.82 7.22
C GLU A 28 6.18 -4.77 8.53
N PHE A 29 4.87 -4.89 8.46
CA PHE A 29 3.98 -5.13 9.59
C PHE A 29 2.68 -5.79 9.12
N ALA A 30 2.06 -6.60 9.98
CA ALA A 30 0.76 -7.21 9.73
C ALA A 30 -0.40 -6.23 10.07
N SER A 31 -1.61 -6.58 9.64
CA SER A 31 -2.84 -5.92 10.08
C SER A 31 -3.00 -5.96 11.60
N PHE A 32 -3.26 -4.80 12.21
CA PHE A 32 -3.64 -4.71 13.63
C PHE A 32 -5.15 -4.94 13.85
N ILE A 33 -5.93 -5.21 12.79
CA ILE A 33 -7.38 -5.42 12.87
C ILE A 33 -7.66 -6.92 12.94
N THR A 34 -8.16 -7.38 14.10
CA THR A 34 -8.39 -8.80 14.45
C THR A 34 -9.36 -9.55 13.53
N LEU A 35 -10.11 -8.85 12.68
CA LEU A 35 -11.13 -9.44 11.80
C LEU A 35 -10.54 -10.05 10.52
N TYR A 36 -9.40 -9.54 10.03
CA TYR A 36 -8.77 -10.00 8.79
C TYR A 36 -7.24 -9.96 8.95
N PRO A 37 -6.60 -11.07 9.39
CA PRO A 37 -5.17 -11.13 9.68
C PRO A 37 -4.28 -11.15 8.43
N ASP A 38 -4.85 -11.41 7.25
CA ASP A 38 -4.14 -11.78 6.02
C ASP A 38 -3.69 -10.58 5.16
N ALA A 39 -3.67 -9.37 5.74
CA ALA A 39 -3.14 -8.17 5.10
C ALA A 39 -1.75 -7.80 5.66
N VAL A 40 -0.77 -7.66 4.77
CA VAL A 40 0.62 -7.31 5.08
C VAL A 40 0.99 -5.97 4.45
N TYR A 41 1.68 -5.13 5.22
CA TYR A 41 2.06 -3.78 4.85
C TYR A 41 3.58 -3.65 4.78
N TYR A 42 4.09 -3.18 3.65
CA TYR A 42 5.51 -2.94 3.43
C TYR A 42 5.75 -1.44 3.29
N LEU A 43 6.46 -0.85 4.26
CA LEU A 43 6.80 0.57 4.28
C LEU A 43 8.07 0.82 3.47
N PHE A 44 7.99 1.80 2.56
CA PHE A 44 9.10 2.30 1.77
C PHE A 44 9.28 3.81 1.97
N GLN A 45 10.52 4.26 1.83
CA GLN A 45 10.88 5.68 1.82
C GLN A 45 11.54 6.03 0.48
N THR A 46 10.93 6.95 -0.26
CA THR A 46 11.52 7.52 -1.49
C THR A 46 12.71 8.43 -1.16
N THR A 47 13.56 8.68 -2.17
CA THR A 47 14.68 9.63 -2.09
C THR A 47 14.26 11.07 -1.74
N THR A 48 13.04 11.46 -2.09
CA THR A 48 12.45 12.78 -1.77
C THR A 48 11.90 12.88 -0.34
N GLY A 49 11.91 11.78 0.42
CA GLY A 49 11.37 11.74 1.78
C GLY A 49 9.85 11.53 1.86
N GLN A 50 9.18 11.21 0.75
CA GLN A 50 7.81 10.69 0.77
C GLN A 50 7.80 9.22 1.21
N SER A 51 6.89 8.89 2.14
CA SER A 51 6.62 7.51 2.57
C SER A 51 5.57 6.88 1.68
N LEU A 52 5.79 5.62 1.29
CA LEU A 52 4.87 4.79 0.52
C LEU A 52 4.59 3.51 1.30
N ILE A 53 3.35 3.01 1.23
CA ILE A 53 3.00 1.69 1.76
C ILE A 53 2.46 0.83 0.62
N LEU A 54 3.15 -0.27 0.33
CA LEU A 54 2.62 -1.36 -0.47
C LEU A 54 1.81 -2.26 0.47
N ILE A 55 0.54 -2.47 0.13
CA ILE A 55 -0.38 -3.36 0.83
C ILE A 55 -0.49 -4.63 -0.01
N ALA A 56 -0.32 -5.80 0.60
CA ALA A 56 -0.65 -7.10 0.03
C ALA A 56 -1.80 -7.72 0.83
N ILE A 57 -2.84 -8.20 0.16
CA ILE A 57 -4.04 -8.75 0.81
C ILE A 57 -4.60 -9.95 0.02
N ASP A 58 -4.94 -11.03 0.72
CA ASP A 58 -5.47 -12.31 0.18
C ASP A 58 -7.02 -12.36 0.22
N TYR A 59 -7.71 -11.22 0.02
CA TYR A 59 -9.17 -11.10 0.17
C TYR A 59 -9.89 -10.82 -1.16
N PRO A 60 -10.90 -11.63 -1.57
CA PRO A 60 -11.43 -11.62 -2.94
C PRO A 60 -12.57 -10.63 -3.21
N ASP A 61 -12.99 -9.79 -2.25
CA ASP A 61 -14.08 -8.81 -2.45
C ASP A 61 -13.57 -7.36 -2.46
N PRO A 62 -13.57 -6.68 -3.63
CA PRO A 62 -13.03 -5.32 -3.77
C PRO A 62 -13.79 -4.26 -2.95
N MET A 63 -15.06 -4.50 -2.59
CA MET A 63 -15.83 -3.57 -1.77
C MET A 63 -15.32 -3.57 -0.31
N ASP A 64 -15.00 -4.75 0.21
CA ASP A 64 -14.42 -4.91 1.55
C ASP A 64 -12.94 -4.46 1.57
N GLU A 65 -12.17 -4.70 0.51
CA GLU A 65 -10.81 -4.14 0.35
C GLU A 65 -10.83 -2.61 0.40
N SER A 66 -11.78 -1.97 -0.31
CA SER A 66 -11.99 -0.52 -0.23
C SER A 66 -12.26 -0.07 1.21
N GLN A 67 -13.03 -0.85 1.98
CA GLN A 67 -13.32 -0.57 3.39
C GLN A 67 -12.12 -0.78 4.30
N GLN A 68 -11.21 -1.72 3.99
CA GLN A 68 -9.97 -1.87 4.73
C GLN A 68 -9.10 -0.63 4.56
N VAL A 69 -8.79 -0.22 3.32
CA VAL A 69 -7.99 0.99 3.03
C VAL A 69 -8.58 2.23 3.74
N LYS A 70 -9.91 2.37 3.73
CA LYS A 70 -10.63 3.43 4.49
C LYS A 70 -10.39 3.32 6.00
N LYS A 71 -10.59 2.16 6.62
CA LYS A 71 -10.39 1.95 8.08
C LYS A 71 -8.94 2.21 8.51
N ILE A 72 -7.97 1.81 7.68
CA ILE A 72 -6.54 1.95 7.94
C ILE A 72 -6.13 3.44 7.94
N SER A 73 -6.72 4.28 7.07
CA SER A 73 -6.37 5.70 6.93
C SER A 73 -6.43 6.52 8.24
N GLY A 74 -7.29 6.13 9.20
CA GLY A 74 -7.44 6.83 10.47
C GLY A 74 -6.63 6.26 11.65
N GLY A 75 -6.28 4.96 11.64
CA GLY A 75 -5.88 4.22 12.84
C GLY A 75 -4.38 4.08 13.13
N PHE A 76 -3.52 4.41 12.16
CA PHE A 76 -2.08 4.09 12.22
C PHE A 76 -1.20 5.32 12.54
N GLU A 77 0.10 5.08 12.78
CA GLU A 77 1.16 6.12 12.76
C GLU A 77 1.28 6.84 11.40
N PHE A 78 0.57 6.33 10.38
CA PHE A 78 0.51 6.85 9.02
C PHE A 78 -0.95 7.14 8.65
N GLU A 79 -1.17 8.28 8.01
CA GLU A 79 -2.41 8.68 7.37
C GLU A 79 -2.29 8.43 5.87
N PHE A 80 -3.22 7.66 5.31
CA PHE A 80 -3.24 7.34 3.89
C PHE A 80 -3.84 8.52 3.11
N THR A 81 -3.10 9.04 2.13
CA THR A 81 -3.52 10.27 1.41
C THR A 81 -4.11 10.00 0.04
N TYR A 82 -3.53 9.07 -0.71
CA TYR A 82 -4.04 8.65 -2.01
C TYR A 82 -3.49 7.28 -2.39
N LEU A 83 -4.29 6.51 -3.13
CA LEU A 83 -3.82 5.33 -3.86
C LEU A 83 -3.18 5.77 -5.17
N ILE A 84 -2.12 5.08 -5.57
CA ILE A 84 -1.40 5.30 -6.81
C ILE A 84 -1.88 4.25 -7.80
N LYS A 85 -2.22 4.66 -9.03
CA LYS A 85 -2.75 3.74 -10.03
C LYS A 85 -1.65 2.85 -10.62
N PRO A 86 -1.82 1.52 -10.65
CA PRO A 86 -0.97 0.61 -11.40
C PRO A 86 -0.77 1.08 -12.85
N TYR A 87 0.47 1.00 -13.35
CA TYR A 87 0.88 1.35 -14.72
C TYR A 87 0.67 2.82 -15.14
N ALA A 88 0.00 3.65 -14.34
CA ALA A 88 -0.26 5.07 -14.55
C ALA A 88 -0.02 5.84 -13.25
N ASN A 89 1.25 5.84 -12.80
CA ASN A 89 1.63 6.22 -11.43
C ASN A 89 1.50 7.74 -11.15
N ASP A 90 1.17 8.54 -12.16
CA ASP A 90 0.75 9.94 -12.09
C ASP A 90 -0.75 10.11 -11.77
N GLN A 91 -1.55 9.05 -11.95
CA GLN A 91 -2.95 9.02 -11.58
C GLN A 91 -3.11 8.57 -10.12
N HIS A 92 -3.92 9.32 -9.39
CA HIS A 92 -4.10 9.13 -7.95
C HIS A 92 -5.58 9.17 -7.58
N LEU A 93 -6.05 8.16 -6.84
CA LEU A 93 -7.35 8.21 -6.17
C LEU A 93 -7.13 8.79 -4.77
N ARG A 94 -7.64 10.00 -4.54
CA ARG A 94 -7.68 10.56 -3.18
C ARG A 94 -8.63 9.71 -2.35
N ILE A 95 -8.15 9.25 -1.19
CA ILE A 95 -8.97 8.43 -0.28
C ILE A 95 -9.84 9.39 0.53
N CYS A 96 -11.11 9.58 0.16
CA CYS A 96 -12.08 10.31 0.98
C CYS A 96 -13.02 9.34 1.71
N PRO A 97 -13.61 9.75 2.85
CA PRO A 97 -14.71 9.00 3.45
C PRO A 97 -15.86 8.83 2.46
N ASN A 98 -16.30 7.59 2.28
CA ASN A 98 -17.41 7.13 1.42
C ASN A 98 -17.13 6.96 -0.10
N ASP A 99 -15.93 7.26 -0.61
CA ASP A 99 -15.61 6.99 -2.03
C ASP A 99 -15.44 5.48 -2.29
N GLU A 100 -16.01 4.92 -3.37
CA GLU A 100 -15.68 3.55 -3.80
C GLU A 100 -14.26 3.51 -4.40
N VAL A 101 -13.46 2.49 -4.07
CA VAL A 101 -12.16 2.29 -4.71
C VAL A 101 -12.41 1.52 -5.98
N GLU A 102 -12.26 2.17 -7.13
CA GLU A 102 -12.38 1.52 -8.43
C GLU A 102 -11.42 0.32 -8.53
N GLU A 103 -11.87 -0.75 -9.20
CA GLU A 103 -11.08 -1.98 -9.48
C GLU A 103 -9.75 -1.71 -10.23
N LEU A 104 -9.52 -0.48 -10.68
CA LEU A 104 -8.37 -0.03 -11.43
C LEU A 104 -7.16 0.37 -10.55
N PHE A 105 -7.25 0.29 -9.23
CA PHE A 105 -6.22 0.75 -8.29
C PHE A 105 -5.40 -0.35 -7.59
N PHE A 106 -5.54 -1.61 -8.02
CA PHE A 106 -4.68 -2.72 -7.58
C PHE A 106 -4.09 -3.50 -8.76
N VAL A 107 -3.04 -4.26 -8.48
CA VAL A 107 -2.55 -5.33 -9.36
C VAL A 107 -2.65 -6.67 -8.62
N SER A 108 -3.21 -7.69 -9.26
CA SER A 108 -3.23 -9.05 -8.69
C SER A 108 -1.88 -9.75 -8.91
N ASP A 109 -1.54 -10.69 -8.04
CA ASP A 109 -0.47 -11.65 -8.34
C ASP A 109 -0.87 -12.53 -9.55
N PRO A 110 0.10 -13.14 -10.27
CA PRO A 110 -0.19 -13.99 -11.42
C PRO A 110 -1.08 -15.21 -11.13
N ASN A 111 -1.26 -15.60 -9.86
CA ASN A 111 -2.13 -16.71 -9.46
C ASN A 111 -3.53 -16.25 -8.98
N GLY A 112 -3.80 -14.94 -8.93
CA GLY A 112 -5.09 -14.38 -8.51
C GLY A 112 -5.46 -14.59 -7.04
N ARG A 113 -4.46 -14.78 -6.17
CA ARG A 113 -4.62 -14.98 -4.72
C ARG A 113 -4.50 -13.68 -3.94
N CYS A 114 -3.52 -12.85 -4.30
CA CYS A 114 -3.24 -11.59 -3.59
C CYS A 114 -3.45 -10.38 -4.48
N HIS A 115 -4.08 -9.34 -3.94
CA HIS A 115 -4.16 -8.01 -4.53
C HIS A 115 -3.12 -7.07 -3.89
N TYR A 116 -2.52 -6.21 -4.72
CA TYR A 116 -1.49 -5.26 -4.30
C TYR A 116 -1.90 -3.82 -4.59
N TYR A 117 -1.91 -3.00 -3.54
CA TYR A 117 -2.17 -1.57 -3.60
C TYR A 117 -0.91 -0.80 -3.22
N LEU A 118 -0.61 0.30 -3.93
CA LEU A 118 0.39 1.25 -3.48
C LEU A 118 -0.29 2.54 -3.00
N ALA A 119 -0.02 2.93 -1.76
CA ALA A 119 -0.51 4.16 -1.18
C ALA A 119 0.62 5.15 -0.87
N ALA A 120 0.39 6.42 -1.16
CA ALA A 120 1.15 7.50 -0.55
C ALA A 120 0.60 7.78 0.85
N VAL A 121 1.51 7.90 1.83
CA VAL A 121 1.14 8.16 3.22
C VAL A 121 1.90 9.34 3.80
N LYS A 122 1.24 10.05 4.72
CA LYS A 122 1.89 10.99 5.62
C LYS A 122 2.09 10.31 6.95
N GLN A 123 3.31 10.35 7.50
CA GLN A 123 3.49 10.03 8.91
C GLN A 123 2.70 11.05 9.73
N LYS A 124 1.82 10.59 10.63
CA LYS A 124 1.22 11.46 11.63
C LYS A 124 2.35 12.01 12.47
N ARG A 125 2.62 13.31 12.35
CA ARG A 125 3.40 14.02 13.35
C ARG A 125 2.60 13.95 14.64
N SER A 126 3.10 13.17 15.60
CA SER A 126 2.64 13.21 16.98
C SER A 126 2.59 14.67 17.44
N TRP A 127 1.45 15.09 17.97
CA TRP A 127 1.35 16.32 18.77
C TRP A 127 2.26 16.23 19.99
#